data_AF-A0A138ZYT5-F1
#
_entry.id   AF-A0A138ZYT5-F1
#
_cell.length_a   1.000
_cell.length_b   1.000
_cell.length_c   1.000
_cell.angle_alpha   90.00
_cell.angle_beta   90.00
_cell.angle_gamma   90.00
#
_symmetry.space_group_name_H-M   'P 1'
#
loop_
_entity.id
_entity.type
_entity.pdbx_description
1 polymer ?
#
loop_
_entity_poly.entity_id
_entity_poly.type
_entity_poly.pdbx_seq_one_letter_code
_entity_poly.pdbx_strand_id
1 'polypeptide(L)'
;MDERNESSQNRGEPRVSSSLPSYVTATVILSAAWAVLYGSWNGNSGEVNFGEVRYPNGWEAWGTINDTRRVVVIGDVHGDFPNLFETLRVMDLITIATQRTHFQQGWVSEFVGTGDDKDSEDSLYSNLVPHIKWTGRNTVFVQVGDWTDRGPHVHAISLLIRHIQRECLNCRFLLGNHETMNLVGDLRYVSKEEIAGWGNKEVRRKEWEDGARGSVGWWVRRNNPLAVQVGDLVVVHAGITPEFSQRGLLRLNADFLAVLKPYPLNNITESLKPLARHEVLSHPIFAGEGPQWSRLYARPQNFLPSDPSDTACAPLMTALSHFGATMQVIGHTPQFQRRARSRCGGRVILGDIGISRAYGGGGRIGAVEIELSNPQASEDIFSSIDSCGGPGTVKDPQVCPGYFQMWPKARVRRVRGVYGHYAEGSTDIIVEGESLVKNAGFAPHL
;
A
#
# COMPACT_ATOMS: atom_id res chain seq x y z
N MET A 1 56.35 -51.18 -24.39
CA MET A 1 56.57 -49.74 -24.10
C MET A 1 55.56 -49.36 -23.01
N ASP A 2 55.56 -50.05 -21.87
CA ASP A 2 56.56 -50.06 -20.76
C ASP A 2 56.37 -48.78 -19.91
N GLU A 3 55.72 -48.84 -18.75
CA GLU A 3 56.18 -49.32 -17.41
C GLU A 3 56.90 -48.24 -16.57
N ARG A 4 56.19 -47.80 -15.51
CA ARG A 4 56.51 -47.80 -14.05
C ARG A 4 57.71 -47.06 -13.40
N ASN A 5 57.38 -46.64 -12.15
CA ASN A 5 58.15 -46.40 -10.89
C ASN A 5 58.62 -44.96 -10.54
N GLU A 6 58.04 -44.30 -9.51
CA GLU A 6 58.29 -44.35 -8.02
C GLU A 6 59.56 -43.55 -7.61
N SER A 7 59.66 -42.67 -6.57
CA SER A 7 59.03 -42.61 -5.24
C SER A 7 59.27 -41.27 -4.46
N SER A 8 58.31 -40.91 -3.58
CA SER A 8 58.33 -40.39 -2.18
C SER A 8 59.08 -39.11 -1.70
N GLN A 9 58.38 -38.19 -0.99
CA GLN A 9 58.41 -37.99 0.49
C GLN A 9 57.59 -36.78 1.02
N ASN A 10 56.64 -37.08 1.93
CA ASN A 10 56.13 -36.43 3.16
C ASN A 10 56.26 -34.92 3.49
N ARG A 11 55.12 -34.35 3.95
CA ARG A 11 54.82 -33.56 5.19
C ARG A 11 53.57 -32.69 4.90
N GLY A 12 52.50 -32.54 5.67
CA GLY A 12 52.04 -32.97 6.99
C GLY A 12 50.82 -32.07 7.33
N GLU A 13 49.70 -32.65 7.76
CA GLU A 13 48.46 -31.95 8.17
C GLU A 13 48.62 -31.17 9.50
N PRO A 14 47.66 -30.29 9.83
CA PRO A 14 47.26 -30.12 11.22
C PRO A 14 45.75 -30.30 11.47
N ARG A 15 45.43 -31.04 12.54
CA ARG A 15 44.11 -31.13 13.19
C ARG A 15 43.96 -30.08 14.31
N VAL A 16 42.76 -29.51 14.36
CA VAL A 16 41.89 -29.08 15.48
C VAL A 16 42.48 -28.94 16.90
N SER A 17 42.22 -27.80 17.55
CA SER A 17 41.94 -27.77 18.99
C SER A 17 40.81 -26.79 19.35
N SER A 18 39.90 -27.31 20.17
CA SER A 18 38.75 -26.69 20.84
C SER A 18 39.09 -25.63 21.88
N SER A 19 38.28 -24.57 21.97
CA SER A 19 37.82 -24.01 23.26
C SER A 19 36.69 -22.99 23.07
N LEU A 20 35.56 -23.24 23.74
CA LEU A 20 34.61 -22.24 24.24
C LEU A 20 35.01 -21.98 25.72
N PRO A 21 34.80 -20.76 26.26
CA PRO A 21 33.61 -20.57 27.09
C PRO A 21 32.95 -19.18 27.00
N SER A 22 31.79 -19.13 27.65
CA SER A 22 30.65 -18.22 27.59
C SER A 22 30.59 -17.20 28.74
N TYR A 23 29.56 -16.33 28.68
CA TYR A 23 28.99 -15.41 29.70
C TYR A 23 29.62 -14.02 29.83
N VAL A 24 28.94 -12.90 30.15
CA VAL A 24 27.56 -12.35 30.11
C VAL A 24 27.71 -10.89 30.65
N THR A 25 26.72 -10.01 30.38
CA THR A 25 26.44 -8.68 31.03
C THR A 25 27.37 -7.48 30.82
N ALA A 26 26.84 -6.41 30.20
CA ALA A 26 26.73 -5.09 30.83
C ALA A 26 25.66 -4.23 30.12
N THR A 27 24.85 -3.58 30.96
CA THR A 27 23.57 -2.90 30.69
C THR A 27 23.77 -1.38 30.62
N VAL A 28 22.98 -0.70 29.77
CA VAL A 28 22.42 0.68 29.84
C VAL A 28 23.21 1.80 30.54
N ILE A 29 23.34 2.95 29.83
CA ILE A 29 23.33 4.39 30.24
C ILE A 29 24.18 5.13 29.16
N LEU A 30 23.62 5.88 28.22
CA LEU A 30 23.36 7.33 28.34
C LEU A 30 22.38 7.82 27.26
N SER A 31 21.23 8.28 27.74
CA SER A 31 20.35 9.21 27.05
C SER A 31 20.84 10.66 27.23
N ALA A 32 20.53 11.50 26.24
CA ALA A 32 20.68 12.96 26.19
C ALA A 32 22.12 13.51 26.11
N ALA A 33 22.50 14.03 24.94
CA ALA A 33 22.45 15.48 24.68
C ALA A 33 23.02 15.87 23.28
N TRP A 34 22.53 17.01 22.76
CA TRP A 34 23.05 17.82 21.64
C TRP A 34 22.83 17.28 20.21
N ALA A 35 21.84 17.68 19.40
CA ALA A 35 20.97 18.86 19.37
C ALA A 35 21.68 20.23 19.32
N VAL A 36 22.82 20.37 18.65
CA VAL A 36 23.28 21.63 18.03
C VAL A 36 24.20 21.26 16.87
N LEU A 37 23.85 21.65 15.65
CA LEU A 37 24.70 21.87 14.44
C LEU A 37 23.90 21.54 13.17
N TYR A 38 22.82 22.28 12.91
CA TYR A 38 22.36 22.51 11.54
C TYR A 38 21.82 23.93 11.44
N GLY A 39 22.74 24.84 11.13
CA GLY A 39 22.47 26.20 10.69
C GLY A 39 22.82 26.35 9.21
N SER A 40 21.86 26.87 8.45
CA SER A 40 21.96 27.48 7.12
C SER A 40 22.54 26.64 5.97
N TRP A 41 21.64 26.06 5.18
CA TRP A 41 21.78 26.11 3.73
C TRP A 41 20.52 26.79 3.15
N ASN A 42 20.68 28.05 2.76
CA ASN A 42 19.68 28.80 1.99
C ASN A 42 19.95 28.52 0.51
N GLY A 43 19.08 27.75 -0.12
CA GLY A 43 18.97 27.63 -1.58
C GLY A 43 17.56 28.02 -1.99
N ASN A 44 17.43 29.15 -2.68
CA ASN A 44 16.19 29.65 -3.26
C ASN A 44 15.71 28.69 -4.37
N SER A 45 14.81 27.78 -4.02
CA SER A 45 13.78 27.22 -4.89
C SER A 45 12.53 27.11 -4.03
N GLY A 46 11.35 27.43 -4.56
CA GLY A 46 10.09 27.46 -3.82
C GLY A 46 9.62 26.08 -3.31
N GLU A 47 10.40 25.43 -2.46
CA GLU A 47 10.06 24.20 -1.78
C GLU A 47 8.95 24.49 -0.76
N VAL A 48 7.76 23.98 -1.07
CA VAL A 48 6.71 23.83 -0.07
C VAL A 48 7.26 22.90 1.01
N ASN A 49 7.53 23.44 2.20
CA ASN A 49 8.06 22.66 3.31
C ASN A 49 6.97 21.69 3.81
N PHE A 50 7.04 20.45 3.36
CA PHE A 50 6.09 19.41 3.72
C PHE A 50 6.38 18.89 5.14
N GLY A 51 5.94 19.63 6.17
CA GLY A 51 6.06 19.26 7.58
C GLY A 51 5.62 17.83 7.93
N GLU A 52 6.20 17.28 9.01
CA GLU A 52 5.97 15.91 9.48
C GLU A 52 4.50 15.67 9.87
N VAL A 53 3.86 14.69 9.24
CA VAL A 53 2.65 14.07 9.80
C VAL A 53 3.11 13.03 10.80
N ARG A 54 3.00 13.33 12.09
CA ARG A 54 3.16 12.33 13.15
C ARG A 54 1.79 11.78 13.50
N TYR A 55 1.58 10.50 13.21
CA TYR A 55 0.46 9.77 13.79
C TYR A 55 0.68 9.64 15.31
N PRO A 56 -0.31 9.95 16.17
CA PRO A 56 -0.13 10.01 17.62
C PRO A 56 0.40 8.71 18.27
N ASN A 57 0.22 7.55 17.62
CA ASN A 57 0.39 6.24 18.26
C ASN A 57 1.35 5.29 17.51
N GLY A 58 2.25 5.80 16.66
CA GLY A 58 3.13 4.93 15.89
C GLY A 58 2.37 3.88 15.06
N TRP A 59 3.07 2.84 14.62
CA TRP A 59 2.59 1.81 13.71
C TRP A 59 1.56 0.86 14.35
N GLU A 60 1.40 0.92 15.67
CA GLU A 60 0.52 0.05 16.45
C GLU A 60 -0.97 0.38 16.28
N ALA A 61 -1.29 1.59 15.81
CA ALA A 61 -2.66 2.01 15.47
C ALA A 61 -3.12 1.58 14.05
N TRP A 62 -2.33 0.78 13.33
CA TRP A 62 -2.59 0.36 11.94
C TRP A 62 -3.34 -0.97 11.85
N GLY A 63 -4.15 -1.29 12.86
CA GLY A 63 -4.73 -2.62 13.02
C GLY A 63 -6.18 -2.75 12.56
N THR A 64 -7.05 -1.82 12.97
CA THR A 64 -8.49 -1.94 12.70
C THR A 64 -9.15 -0.57 12.81
N ILE A 65 -9.85 -0.14 11.77
CA ILE A 65 -10.74 1.05 11.83
C ILE A 65 -12.17 0.54 12.03
N ASN A 66 -12.81 0.89 13.15
CA ASN A 66 -14.11 0.35 13.54
C ASN A 66 -15.26 1.38 13.48
N ASP A 67 -14.97 2.67 13.50
CA ASP A 67 -15.97 3.75 13.57
C ASP A 67 -16.31 4.37 12.20
N THR A 68 -16.43 3.54 11.17
CA THR A 68 -16.89 4.00 9.86
C THR A 68 -17.92 3.06 9.25
N ARG A 69 -18.81 3.63 8.43
CA ARG A 69 -19.75 2.87 7.60
C ARG A 69 -19.34 2.84 6.14
N ARG A 70 -18.41 3.68 5.70
CA ARG A 70 -18.05 3.86 4.30
C ARG A 70 -16.56 3.62 4.12
N VAL A 71 -16.22 2.66 3.26
CA VAL A 71 -14.86 2.41 2.81
C VAL A 71 -14.82 2.62 1.29
N VAL A 72 -13.87 3.40 0.81
CA VAL A 72 -13.59 3.60 -0.62
C VAL A 72 -12.20 3.06 -0.92
N VAL A 73 -12.11 2.18 -1.92
CA VAL A 73 -10.87 1.56 -2.34
C VAL A 73 -10.60 1.89 -3.82
N ILE A 74 -9.46 2.53 -4.08
CA ILE A 74 -8.99 2.85 -5.44
C ILE A 74 -7.83 1.91 -5.78
N GLY A 75 -7.93 1.32 -6.98
CA GLY A 75 -6.94 0.42 -7.56
C GLY A 75 -5.63 1.09 -8.00
N ASP A 76 -4.91 0.40 -8.86
CA ASP A 76 -3.64 0.83 -9.45
C ASP A 76 -3.83 2.09 -10.32
N VAL A 77 -2.97 3.09 -10.13
CA VAL A 77 -3.06 4.40 -10.78
C VAL A 77 -1.95 4.61 -11.80
N HIS A 78 -0.75 4.09 -11.53
CA HIS A 78 0.42 4.17 -12.42
C HIS A 78 0.62 5.55 -13.08
N GLY A 79 0.90 6.57 -12.27
CA GLY A 79 1.28 7.87 -12.78
C GLY A 79 0.18 8.63 -13.53
N ASP A 80 -1.10 8.27 -13.38
CA ASP A 80 -2.22 8.93 -14.04
C ASP A 80 -2.98 9.87 -13.07
N PHE A 81 -2.46 11.09 -12.91
CA PHE A 81 -3.03 12.07 -12.00
C PHE A 81 -4.48 12.45 -12.37
N PRO A 82 -4.82 12.77 -13.64
CA PRO A 82 -6.19 13.11 -14.02
C PRO A 82 -7.24 12.08 -13.64
N ASN A 83 -6.99 10.79 -13.94
CA ASN A 83 -7.95 9.75 -13.63
C ASN A 83 -8.05 9.48 -12.11
N LEU A 84 -6.95 9.60 -11.36
CA LEU A 84 -7.00 9.54 -9.89
C LEU A 84 -7.80 10.71 -9.32
N PHE A 85 -7.49 11.93 -9.75
CA PHE A 85 -8.13 13.16 -9.29
C PHE A 85 -9.64 13.12 -9.52
N GLU A 86 -10.07 12.74 -10.73
CA GLU A 86 -11.48 12.66 -11.05
C GLU A 86 -12.18 11.50 -10.30
N THR A 87 -11.49 10.37 -10.10
CA THR A 87 -12.02 9.30 -9.26
C THR A 87 -12.25 9.78 -7.83
N LEU A 88 -11.31 10.52 -7.23
CA LEU A 88 -11.47 11.10 -5.89
C LEU A 88 -12.64 12.08 -5.82
N ARG A 89 -12.88 12.87 -6.88
CA ARG A 89 -14.04 13.79 -6.98
C ARG A 89 -15.37 13.05 -7.09
N VAL A 90 -15.49 12.09 -8.00
CA VAL A 90 -16.71 11.27 -8.20
C VAL A 90 -17.07 10.51 -6.92
N MET A 91 -16.07 10.17 -6.10
CA MET A 91 -16.27 9.52 -4.81
C MET A 91 -16.54 10.50 -3.65
N ASP A 92 -16.71 11.79 -3.92
CA ASP A 92 -16.90 12.86 -2.93
C ASP A 92 -15.79 12.93 -1.86
N LEU A 93 -14.59 12.46 -2.20
CA LEU A 93 -13.45 12.42 -1.27
C LEU A 93 -12.70 13.74 -1.22
N ILE A 94 -12.72 14.49 -2.32
CA ILE A 94 -12.07 15.80 -2.42
C ILE A 94 -12.96 16.85 -3.08
N THR A 95 -12.67 18.10 -2.78
CA THR A 95 -13.14 19.27 -3.55
C THR A 95 -11.96 20.20 -3.86
N ILE A 96 -12.17 21.18 -4.71
CA ILE A 96 -11.22 22.28 -4.91
C ILE A 96 -11.77 23.51 -4.20
N ALA A 97 -10.97 24.11 -3.32
CA ALA A 97 -11.28 25.37 -2.68
C ALA A 97 -11.17 26.50 -3.73
N THR A 98 -12.26 26.79 -4.44
CA THR A 98 -12.36 27.97 -5.32
C THR A 98 -13.62 28.78 -5.02
N GLN A 99 -13.57 30.08 -5.33
CA GLN A 99 -14.73 30.98 -5.33
C GLN A 99 -15.56 30.91 -6.64
N ARG A 100 -15.28 29.97 -7.57
CA ARG A 100 -15.96 29.90 -8.89
C ARG A 100 -16.60 28.52 -9.10
N THR A 101 -17.90 28.52 -9.38
CA THR A 101 -18.82 27.37 -9.22
C THR A 101 -19.06 26.51 -10.47
N HIS A 102 -18.25 26.57 -11.52
CA HIS A 102 -18.48 25.73 -12.72
C HIS A 102 -17.21 25.02 -13.20
N PHE A 103 -17.24 23.68 -13.15
CA PHE A 103 -16.19 22.80 -13.62
C PHE A 103 -16.61 22.26 -15.00
N GLN A 104 -16.05 22.79 -16.08
CA GLN A 104 -16.13 22.18 -17.41
C GLN A 104 -14.74 21.66 -17.80
N GLN A 105 -14.70 20.56 -18.56
CA GLN A 105 -13.48 20.09 -19.22
C GLN A 105 -12.87 21.26 -20.01
N GLY A 106 -11.67 21.70 -19.59
CA GLY A 106 -11.01 22.88 -20.14
C GLY A 106 -10.38 23.78 -19.07
N TRP A 107 -10.78 23.70 -17.80
CA TRP A 107 -10.27 24.61 -16.76
C TRP A 107 -8.84 24.32 -16.27
N VAL A 108 -8.24 23.16 -16.60
CA VAL A 108 -6.81 22.95 -16.31
C VAL A 108 -5.98 24.03 -17.01
N SER A 109 -6.37 24.51 -18.19
CA SER A 109 -5.65 25.59 -18.90
C SER A 109 -5.98 27.02 -18.44
N GLU A 110 -6.90 27.21 -17.48
CA GLU A 110 -7.36 28.55 -17.05
C GLU A 110 -6.93 28.88 -15.60
N PHE A 111 -6.80 27.87 -14.73
CA PHE A 111 -6.16 28.02 -13.40
C PHE A 111 -4.63 28.00 -13.50
N VAL A 112 -4.15 27.28 -14.50
CA VAL A 112 -2.77 27.31 -14.97
C VAL A 112 -2.74 28.46 -15.98
N GLY A 113 -2.16 29.60 -15.63
CA GLY A 113 -1.94 30.66 -16.61
C GLY A 113 -1.26 30.08 -17.86
N THR A 114 -1.46 30.73 -19.01
CA THR A 114 -0.74 30.45 -20.27
C THR A 114 0.75 30.80 -20.15
N GLY A 115 1.39 30.47 -19.03
CA GLY A 115 2.80 30.66 -18.78
C GLY A 115 3.59 29.86 -19.81
N ASP A 116 4.36 30.59 -20.61
CA ASP A 116 5.34 30.15 -21.59
C ASP A 116 5.51 28.62 -21.69
N ASP A 117 5.05 28.03 -22.80
CA ASP A 117 5.27 26.68 -23.42
C ASP A 117 6.37 25.73 -22.88
N LYS A 118 6.65 25.68 -21.59
CA LYS A 118 7.81 25.01 -20.96
C LYS A 118 7.45 24.20 -19.71
N ASP A 119 6.26 24.37 -19.15
CA ASP A 119 5.84 23.61 -17.96
C ASP A 119 5.24 22.27 -18.37
N SER A 120 5.73 21.18 -17.78
CA SER A 120 5.18 19.84 -17.99
C SER A 120 3.77 19.73 -17.40
N GLU A 121 2.91 18.86 -17.94
CA GLU A 121 1.58 18.60 -17.34
C GLU A 121 1.66 18.21 -15.85
N ASP A 122 2.71 17.49 -15.43
CA ASP A 122 2.94 17.16 -14.02
C ASP A 122 3.12 18.42 -13.15
N SER A 123 3.85 19.42 -13.65
CA SER A 123 4.01 20.71 -12.97
C SER A 123 2.67 21.44 -12.79
N LEU A 124 1.80 21.35 -13.80
CA LEU A 124 0.46 21.92 -13.75
C LEU A 124 -0.40 21.27 -12.66
N TYR A 125 -0.41 19.94 -12.60
CA TYR A 125 -1.12 19.20 -11.57
C TYR A 125 -0.53 19.41 -10.18
N SER A 126 0.79 19.54 -10.07
CA SER A 126 1.48 19.87 -8.83
C SER A 126 1.01 21.21 -8.25
N ASN A 127 0.82 22.22 -9.10
CA ASN A 127 0.30 23.54 -8.70
C ASN A 127 -1.17 23.51 -8.26
N LEU A 128 -1.95 22.51 -8.69
CA LEU A 128 -3.34 22.34 -8.26
C LEU A 128 -3.45 21.79 -6.82
N VAL A 129 -2.50 20.97 -6.38
CA VAL A 129 -2.58 20.21 -5.12
C VAL A 129 -2.89 21.08 -3.88
N PRO A 130 -2.26 22.25 -3.67
CA PRO A 130 -2.55 23.09 -2.50
C PRO A 130 -4.01 23.58 -2.41
N HIS A 131 -4.73 23.61 -3.53
CA HIS A 131 -6.13 24.03 -3.60
C HIS A 131 -7.12 22.89 -3.33
N ILE A 132 -6.65 21.65 -3.23
CA ILE A 132 -7.50 20.49 -2.98
C ILE A 132 -7.81 20.40 -1.49
N LYS A 133 -9.05 20.03 -1.15
CA LYS A 133 -9.50 19.83 0.23
C LYS A 133 -10.16 18.48 0.40
N TRP A 134 -9.84 17.80 1.49
CA TRP A 134 -10.50 16.57 1.89
C TRP A 134 -11.95 16.84 2.30
N THR A 135 -12.89 16.15 1.66
CA THR A 135 -14.34 16.21 1.96
C THR A 135 -14.92 14.86 2.33
N GLY A 136 -14.11 13.80 2.34
CA GLY A 136 -14.56 12.43 2.62
C GLY A 136 -15.03 12.17 4.06
N ARG A 137 -15.01 13.17 4.96
CA ARG A 137 -15.47 13.06 6.37
C ARG A 137 -14.81 11.85 7.06
N ASN A 138 -15.61 10.96 7.66
CA ASN A 138 -15.16 9.74 8.36
C ASN A 138 -14.97 8.54 7.41
N THR A 139 -15.02 8.72 6.09
CA THR A 139 -14.76 7.64 5.12
C THR A 139 -13.37 7.08 5.33
N VAL A 140 -13.25 5.75 5.34
CA VAL A 140 -11.94 5.09 5.21
C VAL A 140 -11.60 5.04 3.74
N PHE A 141 -10.50 5.68 3.35
CA PHE A 141 -10.02 5.66 1.98
C PHE A 141 -8.74 4.84 1.91
N VAL A 142 -8.71 3.87 0.98
CA VAL A 142 -7.53 3.04 0.74
C VAL A 142 -7.14 3.11 -0.73
N GLN A 143 -5.93 3.57 -1.02
CA GLN A 143 -5.29 3.38 -2.32
C GLN A 143 -4.40 2.14 -2.22
N VAL A 144 -4.60 1.15 -3.09
CA VAL A 144 -4.04 -0.21 -2.91
C VAL A 144 -2.60 -0.40 -3.40
N GLY A 145 -1.80 0.66 -3.52
CA GLY A 145 -0.45 0.61 -4.09
C GLY A 145 -0.43 0.77 -5.61
N ASP A 146 0.77 0.80 -6.20
CA ASP A 146 0.99 1.03 -7.62
C ASP A 146 0.43 2.37 -8.11
N TRP A 147 0.73 3.44 -7.36
CA TRP A 147 0.45 4.80 -7.80
C TRP A 147 1.62 5.41 -8.59
N THR A 148 2.81 4.82 -8.48
CA THR A 148 4.01 5.16 -9.26
C THR A 148 4.13 4.35 -10.56
N ASP A 149 5.12 4.71 -11.37
CA ASP A 149 5.55 4.06 -12.62
C ASP A 149 4.55 4.16 -13.78
N ARG A 150 5.06 3.87 -14.99
CA ARG A 150 4.38 3.89 -16.29
C ARG A 150 3.91 5.28 -16.73
N GLY A 151 3.03 5.92 -15.97
CA GLY A 151 2.47 7.24 -16.30
C GLY A 151 3.39 8.40 -15.94
N PRO A 152 3.13 9.59 -16.49
CA PRO A 152 4.03 10.75 -16.37
C PRO A 152 3.87 11.53 -15.06
N HIS A 153 2.75 11.39 -14.35
CA HIS A 153 2.35 12.35 -13.29
C HIS A 153 2.67 11.91 -11.85
N VAL A 154 3.70 11.08 -11.66
CA VAL A 154 4.03 10.50 -10.34
C VAL A 154 4.43 11.56 -9.33
N HIS A 155 5.12 12.63 -9.75
CA HIS A 155 5.51 13.69 -8.85
C HIS A 155 4.27 14.43 -8.32
N ALA A 156 3.34 14.85 -9.20
CA ALA A 156 2.06 15.43 -8.79
C ALA A 156 1.22 14.51 -7.88
N ILE A 157 1.16 13.21 -8.20
CA ILE A 157 0.46 12.22 -7.36
C ILE A 157 1.10 12.15 -5.97
N SER A 158 2.43 12.15 -5.88
CA SER A 158 3.14 12.09 -4.60
C SER A 158 2.79 13.30 -3.71
N LEU A 159 2.64 14.49 -4.30
CA LEU A 159 2.18 15.68 -3.60
C LEU A 159 0.72 15.53 -3.14
N LEU A 160 -0.15 15.07 -4.03
CA LEU A 160 -1.58 14.87 -3.74
C LEU A 160 -1.83 13.90 -2.58
N ILE A 161 -1.21 12.71 -2.61
CA ILE A 161 -1.46 11.69 -1.59
C ILE A 161 -0.95 12.13 -0.21
N ARG A 162 0.22 12.79 -0.16
CA ARG A 162 0.77 13.37 1.08
C ARG A 162 -0.08 14.51 1.60
N HIS A 163 -0.64 15.31 0.70
CA HIS A 163 -1.59 16.38 1.03
C HIS A 163 -2.89 15.82 1.62
N ILE A 164 -3.53 14.85 0.95
CA ILE A 164 -4.75 14.19 1.46
C ILE A 164 -4.50 13.51 2.81
N GLN A 165 -3.36 12.84 2.97
CA GLN A 165 -3.04 12.13 4.21
C GLN A 165 -2.98 13.04 5.44
N ARG A 166 -2.66 14.33 5.27
CA ARG A 166 -2.69 15.33 6.36
C ARG A 166 -4.09 15.67 6.82
N GLU A 167 -5.02 15.73 5.88
CA GLU A 167 -6.41 16.13 6.14
C GLU A 167 -7.31 14.92 6.50
N CYS A 168 -6.82 13.70 6.28
CA CYS A 168 -7.60 12.46 6.41
C CYS A 168 -6.93 11.42 7.33
N LEU A 169 -7.41 11.32 8.57
CA LEU A 169 -6.92 10.34 9.55
C LEU A 169 -7.17 8.87 9.15
N ASN A 170 -8.22 8.63 8.37
CA ASN A 170 -8.67 7.32 7.93
C ASN A 170 -8.15 6.93 6.53
N CYS A 171 -7.24 7.72 5.95
CA CYS A 171 -6.66 7.44 4.64
C CYS A 171 -5.44 6.54 4.77
N ARG A 172 -5.34 5.54 3.89
CA ARG A 172 -4.24 4.58 3.84
C ARG A 172 -3.77 4.46 2.40
N PHE A 173 -2.46 4.57 2.18
CA PHE A 173 -1.82 4.36 0.90
C PHE A 173 -0.93 3.13 1.07
N LEU A 174 -1.32 2.02 0.44
CA LEU A 174 -0.61 0.75 0.59
C LEU A 174 0.67 0.75 -0.25
N LEU A 175 1.56 -0.17 0.07
CA LEU A 175 2.73 -0.47 -0.76
C LEU A 175 2.36 -1.51 -1.80
N GLY A 176 2.38 -1.11 -3.07
CA GLY A 176 2.37 -2.00 -4.22
C GLY A 176 3.77 -2.47 -4.57
N ASN A 177 3.87 -3.37 -5.56
CA ASN A 177 5.18 -3.84 -5.98
C ASN A 177 6.00 -2.72 -6.64
N HIS A 178 5.36 -1.75 -7.30
CA HIS A 178 6.07 -0.64 -7.93
C HIS A 178 6.66 0.33 -6.89
N GLU A 179 5.99 0.60 -5.77
CA GLU A 179 6.61 1.39 -4.69
C GLU A 179 7.85 0.66 -4.14
N THR A 180 7.77 -0.64 -3.88
CA THR A 180 8.92 -1.44 -3.45
C THR A 180 10.07 -1.37 -4.45
N MET A 181 9.79 -1.60 -5.74
CA MET A 181 10.78 -1.55 -6.81
C MET A 181 11.52 -0.20 -6.82
N ASN A 182 10.78 0.90 -6.65
CA ASN A 182 11.37 2.23 -6.59
C ASN A 182 12.21 2.50 -5.35
N LEU A 183 11.79 2.01 -4.18
CA LEU A 183 12.58 2.13 -2.96
C LEU A 183 13.93 1.43 -3.04
N VAL A 184 14.03 0.38 -3.86
CA VAL A 184 15.27 -0.40 -4.05
C VAL A 184 16.02 -0.05 -5.35
N GLY A 185 15.56 0.95 -6.10
CA GLY A 185 16.18 1.40 -7.35
C GLY A 185 15.99 0.45 -8.54
N ASP A 186 14.98 -0.42 -8.51
CA ASP A 186 14.55 -1.18 -9.68
C ASP A 186 13.63 -0.31 -10.56
N LEU A 187 14.21 0.29 -11.61
CA LEU A 187 13.56 1.33 -12.42
C LEU A 187 12.97 0.79 -13.74
N ARG A 188 12.75 -0.52 -13.87
CA ARG A 188 12.34 -1.16 -15.14
C ARG A 188 11.02 -0.64 -15.73
N TYR A 189 10.14 -0.07 -14.92
CA TYR A 189 8.83 0.45 -15.34
C TYR A 189 8.70 1.98 -15.24
N VAL A 190 9.78 2.66 -14.88
CA VAL A 190 9.82 4.13 -14.80
C VAL A 190 9.89 4.69 -16.21
N SER A 191 8.92 5.53 -16.58
CA SER A 191 8.88 6.15 -17.91
C SER A 191 9.83 7.36 -18.00
N LYS A 192 10.12 7.80 -19.23
CA LYS A 192 10.97 8.98 -19.44
C LYS A 192 10.24 10.25 -18.98
N GLU A 193 8.94 10.28 -19.19
CA GLU A 193 8.05 11.37 -18.85
C GLU A 193 7.94 11.50 -17.32
N GLU A 194 7.90 10.39 -16.60
CA GLU A 194 7.98 10.41 -15.14
C GLU A 194 9.30 11.05 -14.66
N ILE A 195 10.44 10.65 -15.24
CA ILE A 195 11.75 11.24 -14.92
C ILE A 195 11.76 12.74 -15.21
N ALA A 196 11.10 13.17 -16.29
CA ALA A 196 10.97 14.58 -16.64
C ALA A 196 10.09 15.36 -15.63
N GLY A 197 9.04 14.74 -15.08
CA GLY A 197 8.22 15.33 -14.00
C GLY A 197 9.02 15.62 -12.73
N TRP A 198 10.04 14.81 -12.43
CA TRP A 198 11.02 15.07 -11.37
C TRP A 198 12.13 16.06 -11.77
N GLY A 199 12.07 16.62 -12.98
CA GLY A 199 13.11 17.45 -13.60
C GLY A 199 14.26 16.64 -14.19
N ASN A 200 14.82 15.68 -13.43
CA ASN A 200 15.83 14.75 -13.93
C ASN A 200 15.97 13.49 -13.08
N LYS A 201 16.75 12.53 -13.59
CA LYS A 201 17.00 11.23 -12.95
C LYS A 201 17.64 11.34 -11.57
N GLU A 202 18.53 12.32 -11.36
CA GLU A 202 19.25 12.47 -10.10
C GLU A 202 18.33 12.99 -8.98
N VAL A 203 17.45 13.94 -9.28
CA VAL A 203 16.42 14.41 -8.35
C VAL A 203 15.48 13.27 -7.97
N ARG A 204 14.99 12.51 -8.96
CA ARG A 204 14.14 11.34 -8.70
C ARG A 204 14.83 10.30 -7.81
N ARG A 205 16.11 10.02 -8.07
CA ARG A 205 16.93 9.07 -7.28
C ARG A 205 17.03 9.53 -5.83
N LYS A 206 17.27 10.82 -5.59
CA LYS A 206 17.27 11.42 -4.25
C LYS A 206 15.92 11.29 -3.54
N GLU A 207 14.84 11.51 -4.29
CA GLU A 207 13.48 11.45 -3.76
C GLU A 207 13.08 10.03 -3.34
N TRP A 208 13.40 9.03 -4.14
CA TRP A 208 12.98 7.64 -3.92
C TRP A 208 14.05 6.75 -3.28
N GLU A 209 15.10 6.45 -4.05
CA GLU A 209 16.10 5.44 -3.70
C GLU A 209 16.92 5.88 -2.49
N ASP A 210 17.53 7.07 -2.53
CA ASP A 210 18.35 7.61 -1.43
C ASP A 210 17.52 8.05 -0.23
N GLY A 211 16.26 8.42 -0.47
CA GLY A 211 15.24 8.49 0.58
C GLY A 211 15.60 9.38 1.77
N ALA A 212 16.20 10.55 1.55
CA ALA A 212 16.56 11.46 2.63
C ALA A 212 15.32 11.93 3.41
N ARG A 213 15.48 12.36 4.67
CA ARG A 213 14.33 12.81 5.49
C ARG A 213 13.53 13.89 4.76
N GLY A 214 12.22 13.69 4.65
CA GLY A 214 11.30 14.59 3.96
C GLY A 214 10.98 14.19 2.51
N SER A 215 11.77 13.29 1.92
CA SER A 215 11.57 12.80 0.56
C SER A 215 10.41 11.81 0.44
N VAL A 216 10.00 11.51 -0.79
CA VAL A 216 8.97 10.50 -1.07
C VAL A 216 9.36 9.12 -0.51
N GLY A 217 10.52 8.61 -0.85
CA GLY A 217 10.99 7.29 -0.38
C GLY A 217 11.14 7.22 1.14
N TRP A 218 11.46 8.34 1.81
CA TRP A 218 11.46 8.39 3.28
C TRP A 218 10.05 8.26 3.87
N TRP A 219 9.08 8.92 3.25
CA TRP A 219 7.68 8.90 3.64
C TRP A 219 7.05 7.52 3.39
N VAL A 220 7.24 6.95 2.18
CA VAL A 220 6.72 5.64 1.77
C VAL A 220 7.18 4.55 2.74
N ARG A 221 8.47 4.50 3.09
CA ARG A 221 9.02 3.51 4.04
C ARG A 221 8.48 3.64 5.46
N ARG A 222 7.83 4.76 5.82
CA ARG A 222 7.41 5.08 7.19
C ARG A 222 5.91 5.19 7.41
N ASN A 223 5.14 5.40 6.35
CA ASN A 223 3.73 5.76 6.45
C ASN A 223 2.84 4.88 5.56
N ASN A 224 3.40 3.87 4.90
CA ASN A 224 2.64 3.03 3.97
C ASN A 224 2.79 1.56 4.42
N PRO A 225 1.69 0.88 4.75
CA PRO A 225 1.70 -0.51 5.17
C PRO A 225 1.57 -1.42 3.93
N LEU A 226 1.88 -2.70 4.11
CA LEU A 226 1.61 -3.71 3.09
C LEU A 226 0.11 -3.94 2.92
N ALA A 227 -0.62 -4.02 4.03
CA ALA A 227 -2.04 -4.32 4.08
C ALA A 227 -2.73 -3.67 5.28
N VAL A 228 -4.05 -3.49 5.20
CA VAL A 228 -4.89 -2.96 6.29
C VAL A 228 -6.14 -3.80 6.46
N GLN A 229 -6.68 -3.82 7.68
CA GLN A 229 -7.97 -4.43 7.99
C GLN A 229 -8.94 -3.39 8.55
N VAL A 230 -10.18 -3.44 8.08
CA VAL A 230 -11.29 -2.54 8.46
C VAL A 230 -12.49 -3.43 8.78
N GLY A 231 -12.77 -3.68 10.05
CA GLY A 231 -13.74 -4.70 10.43
C GLY A 231 -13.36 -6.09 9.90
N ASP A 232 -14.24 -6.70 9.11
CA ASP A 232 -14.01 -7.99 8.43
C ASP A 232 -13.49 -7.87 6.98
N LEU A 233 -13.12 -6.66 6.54
CA LEU A 233 -12.48 -6.41 5.25
C LEU A 233 -10.96 -6.31 5.40
N VAL A 234 -10.22 -7.04 4.57
CA VAL A 234 -8.77 -6.87 4.38
C VAL A 234 -8.51 -6.23 3.03
N VAL A 235 -7.61 -5.24 2.98
CA VAL A 235 -7.19 -4.57 1.74
C VAL A 235 -5.68 -4.71 1.59
N VAL A 236 -5.24 -5.15 0.42
CA VAL A 236 -3.84 -5.43 0.08
C VAL A 236 -3.62 -5.21 -1.42
N HIS A 237 -2.38 -5.01 -1.86
CA HIS A 237 -2.09 -4.78 -3.26
C HIS A 237 -2.43 -5.97 -4.19
N ALA A 238 -1.84 -7.17 -4.02
CA ALA A 238 -2.08 -8.29 -4.94
C ALA A 238 -2.87 -9.47 -4.34
N GLY A 239 -2.69 -9.74 -3.05
CA GLY A 239 -3.47 -10.74 -2.31
C GLY A 239 -2.64 -11.49 -1.28
N ILE A 240 -3.19 -11.74 -0.09
CA ILE A 240 -2.46 -12.46 0.97
C ILE A 240 -2.87 -13.93 0.95
N THR A 241 -1.93 -14.80 0.59
CA THR A 241 -2.09 -16.26 0.58
C THR A 241 -1.97 -16.86 2.00
N PRO A 242 -2.39 -18.14 2.23
CA PRO A 242 -2.28 -18.80 3.53
C PRO A 242 -0.88 -18.78 4.15
N GLU A 243 0.15 -18.90 3.32
CA GLU A 243 1.57 -18.86 3.74
C GLU A 243 1.92 -17.58 4.51
N PHE A 244 1.33 -16.45 4.10
CA PHE A 244 1.57 -15.14 4.70
C PHE A 244 0.51 -14.76 5.73
N SER A 245 -0.76 -15.15 5.53
CA SER A 245 -1.84 -14.77 6.44
C SER A 245 -1.74 -15.43 7.81
N GLN A 246 -1.13 -16.62 7.91
CA GLN A 246 -0.91 -17.33 9.18
C GLN A 246 -0.08 -16.52 10.19
N ARG A 247 0.67 -15.51 9.72
CA ARG A 247 1.44 -14.59 10.58
C ARG A 247 0.53 -13.61 11.34
N GLY A 248 -0.69 -13.38 10.85
CA GLY A 248 -1.55 -12.28 11.28
C GLY A 248 -1.12 -10.93 10.70
N LEU A 249 -2.05 -9.98 10.60
CA LEU A 249 -1.85 -8.73 9.86
C LEU A 249 -0.72 -7.86 10.42
N LEU A 250 -0.69 -7.68 11.75
CA LEU A 250 0.31 -6.84 12.41
C LEU A 250 1.73 -7.36 12.16
N ARG A 251 1.93 -8.67 12.34
CA ARG A 251 3.23 -9.29 12.14
C ARG A 251 3.63 -9.29 10.67
N LEU A 252 2.70 -9.54 9.77
CA LEU A 252 2.96 -9.52 8.33
C LEU A 252 3.45 -8.14 7.86
N ASN A 253 2.80 -7.05 8.31
CA ASN A 253 3.25 -5.68 8.05
C ASN A 253 4.65 -5.42 8.64
N ALA A 254 4.90 -5.85 9.88
CA ALA A 254 6.19 -5.66 10.55
C ALA A 254 7.33 -6.41 9.83
N ASP A 255 7.11 -7.67 9.45
CA ASP A 255 8.09 -8.49 8.73
C ASP A 255 8.40 -7.88 7.35
N PHE A 256 7.37 -7.42 6.63
CA PHE A 256 7.53 -6.75 5.34
C PHE A 256 8.42 -5.51 5.44
N LEU A 257 8.15 -4.64 6.41
CA LEU A 257 8.91 -3.41 6.61
C LEU A 257 10.33 -3.70 7.13
N ALA A 258 10.51 -4.76 7.91
CA ALA A 258 11.83 -5.16 8.40
C ALA A 258 12.78 -5.51 7.25
N VAL A 259 12.29 -6.11 6.17
CA VAL A 259 13.09 -6.39 4.97
C VAL A 259 13.42 -5.11 4.19
N LEU A 260 12.56 -4.09 4.21
CA LEU A 260 12.83 -2.78 3.58
C LEU A 260 13.72 -1.87 4.44
N LYS A 261 13.85 -2.15 5.74
CA LYS A 261 14.59 -1.32 6.71
C LYS A 261 16.06 -1.02 6.32
N PRO A 262 16.81 -1.91 5.63
CA PRO A 262 18.16 -1.59 5.18
C PRO A 262 18.22 -0.43 4.17
N TYR A 263 17.10 -0.06 3.53
CA TYR A 263 17.04 1.05 2.60
C TYR A 263 16.67 2.37 3.29
N PRO A 264 17.24 3.51 2.87
CA PRO A 264 18.11 3.68 1.71
C PRO A 264 19.57 3.21 1.93
N LEU A 265 20.21 2.70 0.88
CA LEU A 265 21.57 2.14 0.94
C LEU A 265 22.67 3.22 0.81
N ASN A 266 22.57 4.28 1.60
CA ASN A 266 23.41 5.48 1.45
C ASN A 266 24.88 5.26 1.81
N ASN A 267 25.21 4.16 2.50
CA ASN A 267 26.55 3.86 3.02
C ASN A 267 27.23 2.68 2.30
N ILE A 268 26.71 2.20 1.18
CA ILE A 268 27.35 1.14 0.39
C ILE A 268 27.85 1.68 -0.95
N THR A 269 28.90 1.06 -1.48
CA THR A 269 29.41 1.38 -2.81
C THR A 269 28.35 1.10 -3.89
N GLU A 270 28.22 1.99 -4.88
CA GLU A 270 27.26 1.86 -5.99
C GLU A 270 27.30 0.49 -6.69
N SER A 271 28.49 -0.13 -6.79
CA SER A 271 28.67 -1.46 -7.38
C SER A 271 27.98 -2.60 -6.60
N LEU A 272 27.66 -2.40 -5.32
CA LEU A 272 27.00 -3.39 -4.46
C LEU A 272 25.48 -3.22 -4.41
N LYS A 273 24.94 -2.08 -4.82
CA LYS A 273 23.48 -1.84 -4.84
C LYS A 273 22.70 -2.89 -5.64
N PRO A 274 23.17 -3.40 -6.79
CA PRO A 274 22.46 -4.47 -7.50
C PRO A 274 22.31 -5.76 -6.68
N LEU A 275 23.32 -6.14 -5.89
CA LEU A 275 23.27 -7.32 -5.03
C LEU A 275 22.29 -7.13 -3.87
N ALA A 276 22.36 -5.98 -3.19
CA ALA A 276 21.44 -5.66 -2.10
C ALA A 276 19.98 -5.52 -2.59
N ARG A 277 19.76 -5.06 -3.83
CA ARG A 277 18.45 -5.08 -4.48
C ARG A 277 17.97 -6.50 -4.70
N HIS A 278 18.82 -7.34 -5.27
CA HIS A 278 18.49 -8.73 -5.52
C HIS A 278 18.11 -9.46 -4.22
N GLU A 279 18.85 -9.23 -3.13
CA GLU A 279 18.54 -9.81 -1.82
C GLU A 279 17.10 -9.49 -1.37
N VAL A 280 16.70 -8.21 -1.40
CA VAL A 280 15.33 -7.80 -1.04
C VAL A 280 14.29 -8.41 -1.99
N LEU A 281 14.49 -8.29 -3.30
CA LEU A 281 13.52 -8.76 -4.29
C LEU A 281 13.42 -10.30 -4.34
N SER A 282 14.44 -11.02 -3.86
CA SER A 282 14.45 -12.48 -3.74
C SER A 282 13.79 -12.99 -2.46
N HIS A 283 13.55 -12.12 -1.47
CA HIS A 283 12.90 -12.52 -0.23
C HIS A 283 11.45 -12.96 -0.51
N PRO A 284 10.95 -14.08 0.04
CA PRO A 284 9.65 -14.67 -0.31
C PRO A 284 8.46 -13.70 -0.27
N ILE A 285 8.45 -12.75 0.67
CA ILE A 285 7.39 -11.74 0.81
C ILE A 285 7.30 -10.76 -0.39
N PHE A 286 8.38 -10.61 -1.17
CA PHE A 286 8.44 -9.83 -2.41
C PHE A 286 8.49 -10.71 -3.67
N ALA A 287 8.53 -12.03 -3.52
CA ALA A 287 8.53 -12.96 -4.63
C ALA A 287 7.13 -13.07 -5.27
N GLY A 288 7.01 -13.84 -6.35
CA GLY A 288 5.78 -13.93 -7.16
C GLY A 288 4.52 -14.39 -6.42
N GLU A 289 4.65 -15.13 -5.31
CA GLU A 289 3.51 -15.53 -4.47
C GLU A 289 3.37 -14.67 -3.20
N GLY A 290 4.24 -13.68 -3.04
CA GLY A 290 4.19 -12.68 -1.97
C GLY A 290 3.01 -11.71 -2.13
N PRO A 291 2.62 -10.98 -1.07
CA PRO A 291 1.37 -10.22 -1.08
C PRO A 291 1.30 -9.02 -2.04
N GLN A 292 2.44 -8.60 -2.60
CA GLN A 292 2.51 -7.56 -3.63
C GLN A 292 2.53 -8.11 -5.07
N TRP A 293 2.63 -9.42 -5.27
CA TRP A 293 2.75 -10.00 -6.61
C TRP A 293 1.79 -11.15 -6.90
N SER A 294 1.27 -11.83 -5.87
CA SER A 294 0.45 -13.01 -6.08
C SER A 294 -0.79 -12.69 -6.91
N ARG A 295 -0.91 -13.37 -8.06
CA ARG A 295 -2.09 -13.30 -8.91
C ARG A 295 -3.07 -14.41 -8.63
N LEU A 296 -2.83 -15.25 -7.61
CA LEU A 296 -3.62 -16.44 -7.31
C LEU A 296 -5.12 -16.13 -7.28
N TYR A 297 -5.52 -15.06 -6.57
CA TYR A 297 -6.93 -14.67 -6.43
C TYR A 297 -7.52 -13.93 -7.64
N ALA A 298 -6.71 -13.56 -8.63
CA ALA A 298 -7.17 -12.93 -9.86
C ALA A 298 -7.17 -13.88 -11.08
N ARG A 299 -6.47 -15.04 -11.00
CA ARG A 299 -6.43 -16.05 -12.06
C ARG A 299 -7.85 -16.55 -12.41
N PRO A 300 -8.24 -16.63 -13.69
CA PRO A 300 -9.58 -17.10 -14.05
C PRO A 300 -9.81 -18.56 -13.62
N GLN A 301 -11.09 -18.94 -13.47
CA GLN A 301 -11.46 -20.35 -13.36
C GLN A 301 -10.98 -21.10 -14.62
N ASN A 302 -10.42 -22.30 -14.45
CA ASN A 302 -9.76 -23.09 -15.52
C ASN A 302 -8.47 -22.45 -16.07
N PHE A 303 -7.78 -21.59 -15.30
CA PHE A 303 -6.48 -21.06 -15.70
C PHE A 303 -5.48 -22.17 -16.07
N LEU A 304 -5.55 -23.31 -15.37
CA LEU A 304 -4.90 -24.55 -15.80
C LEU A 304 -5.95 -25.38 -16.53
N PRO A 305 -5.81 -25.62 -17.86
CA PRO A 305 -6.76 -26.43 -18.61
C PRO A 305 -6.92 -27.86 -18.07
N SER A 306 -5.90 -28.35 -17.35
CA SER A 306 -5.87 -29.67 -16.71
C SER A 306 -6.57 -29.73 -15.36
N ASP A 307 -6.93 -28.59 -14.75
CA ASP A 307 -7.58 -28.53 -13.45
C ASP A 307 -8.80 -27.57 -13.51
N PRO A 308 -10.02 -28.12 -13.62
CA PRO A 308 -11.24 -27.32 -13.68
C PRO A 308 -11.62 -26.71 -12.32
N SER A 309 -10.90 -27.05 -11.24
CA SER A 309 -11.16 -26.50 -9.92
C SER A 309 -10.69 -25.04 -9.83
N ASP A 310 -11.49 -24.20 -9.16
CA ASP A 310 -11.05 -22.84 -8.85
C ASP A 310 -10.01 -22.90 -7.71
N THR A 311 -8.73 -22.94 -8.10
CA THR A 311 -7.59 -22.99 -7.20
C THR A 311 -7.43 -21.75 -6.31
N ALA A 312 -8.20 -20.68 -6.55
CA ALA A 312 -8.14 -19.46 -5.73
C ALA A 312 -8.96 -19.56 -4.44
N CYS A 313 -10.13 -20.22 -4.47
CA CYS A 313 -11.14 -20.01 -3.44
C CYS A 313 -10.85 -20.72 -2.12
N ALA A 314 -10.38 -21.97 -2.14
CA ALA A 314 -10.03 -22.66 -0.90
C ALA A 314 -8.87 -21.97 -0.16
N PRO A 315 -7.74 -21.62 -0.82
CA PRO A 315 -6.68 -20.83 -0.17
C PRO A 315 -7.15 -19.45 0.30
N LEU A 316 -8.08 -18.79 -0.41
CA LEU A 316 -8.65 -17.52 0.04
C LEU A 316 -9.43 -17.68 1.36
N MET A 317 -10.26 -18.72 1.48
CA MET A 317 -11.02 -18.97 2.70
C MET A 317 -10.12 -19.25 3.90
N THR A 318 -9.05 -20.03 3.70
CA THR A 318 -8.02 -20.25 4.72
C THR A 318 -7.32 -18.94 5.08
N ALA A 319 -7.00 -18.10 4.10
CA ALA A 319 -6.35 -16.83 4.40
C ALA A 319 -7.24 -15.87 5.20
N LEU A 320 -8.53 -15.81 4.87
CA LEU A 320 -9.52 -14.99 5.55
C LEU A 320 -9.77 -15.46 7.00
N SER A 321 -9.74 -16.77 7.25
CA SER A 321 -9.95 -17.31 8.61
C SER A 321 -8.84 -16.89 9.57
N HIS A 322 -7.58 -16.82 9.12
CA HIS A 322 -6.46 -16.33 9.94
C HIS A 322 -6.62 -14.87 10.39
N PHE A 323 -7.34 -14.05 9.61
CA PHE A 323 -7.63 -12.65 9.95
C PHE A 323 -8.97 -12.46 10.69
N GLY A 324 -9.78 -13.52 10.81
CA GLY A 324 -11.19 -13.40 11.19
C GLY A 324 -11.91 -12.37 10.32
N ALA A 325 -11.68 -12.43 9.01
CA ALA A 325 -12.20 -11.55 7.99
C ALA A 325 -13.13 -12.33 7.03
N THR A 326 -13.94 -11.63 6.26
CA THR A 326 -14.85 -12.25 5.28
C THR A 326 -14.53 -11.85 3.85
N MET A 327 -13.68 -10.84 3.63
CA MET A 327 -13.39 -10.31 2.30
C MET A 327 -11.95 -9.80 2.17
N GLN A 328 -11.34 -10.02 1.00
CA GLN A 328 -10.17 -9.27 0.52
C GLN A 328 -10.54 -8.34 -0.64
N VAL A 329 -10.02 -7.11 -0.67
CA VAL A 329 -10.02 -6.26 -1.87
C VAL A 329 -8.59 -6.08 -2.35
N ILE A 330 -8.34 -6.34 -3.64
CA ILE A 330 -7.00 -6.38 -4.23
C ILE A 330 -6.92 -5.59 -5.54
N GLY A 331 -5.74 -5.05 -5.85
CA GLY A 331 -5.35 -4.45 -7.13
C GLY A 331 -4.47 -5.39 -7.97
N HIS A 332 -3.35 -4.87 -8.51
CA HIS A 332 -2.24 -5.55 -9.20
C HIS A 332 -2.56 -6.23 -10.54
N THR A 333 -3.73 -6.85 -10.64
CA THR A 333 -4.20 -7.56 -11.83
C THR A 333 -5.30 -6.76 -12.51
N PRO A 334 -5.00 -6.05 -13.61
CA PRO A 334 -5.96 -5.15 -14.23
C PRO A 334 -7.15 -5.91 -14.79
N GLN A 335 -8.34 -5.43 -14.45
CA GLN A 335 -9.61 -5.88 -15.01
C GLN A 335 -9.89 -5.08 -16.28
N PHE A 336 -9.42 -5.57 -17.43
CA PHE A 336 -9.54 -4.87 -18.73
C PHE A 336 -10.97 -4.68 -19.24
N GLN A 337 -11.95 -5.33 -18.62
CA GLN A 337 -13.39 -5.00 -18.79
C GLN A 337 -13.76 -3.66 -18.13
N ARG A 338 -12.77 -2.99 -17.52
CA ARG A 338 -12.86 -1.72 -16.84
C ARG A 338 -13.92 -1.72 -15.75
N ARG A 339 -14.08 -2.82 -15.03
CA ARG A 339 -15.03 -2.95 -13.92
C ARG A 339 -14.40 -3.83 -12.85
N ALA A 340 -14.69 -3.52 -11.60
CA ALA A 340 -14.35 -4.37 -10.49
C ALA A 340 -15.08 -5.71 -10.64
N ARG A 341 -14.38 -6.80 -10.34
CA ARG A 341 -14.92 -8.16 -10.44
C ARG A 341 -14.88 -8.84 -9.10
N SER A 342 -15.89 -9.66 -8.84
CA SER A 342 -16.00 -10.47 -7.63
C SER A 342 -15.69 -11.93 -7.95
N ARG A 343 -15.03 -12.63 -7.02
CA ARG A 343 -14.81 -14.08 -7.09
C ARG A 343 -15.10 -14.74 -5.75
N CYS A 344 -15.17 -16.08 -5.77
CA CYS A 344 -15.36 -16.90 -4.59
C CYS A 344 -16.60 -16.50 -3.78
N GLY A 345 -17.72 -16.24 -4.46
CA GLY A 345 -18.97 -15.83 -3.82
C GLY A 345 -18.90 -14.46 -3.13
N GLY A 346 -18.07 -13.53 -3.61
CA GLY A 346 -17.90 -12.22 -2.99
C GLY A 346 -16.80 -12.14 -1.94
N ARG A 347 -16.02 -13.21 -1.73
CA ARG A 347 -14.95 -13.23 -0.73
C ARG A 347 -13.68 -12.50 -1.20
N VAL A 348 -13.54 -12.23 -2.51
CA VAL A 348 -12.48 -11.37 -3.03
C VAL A 348 -13.02 -10.44 -4.12
N ILE A 349 -12.60 -9.17 -4.06
CA ILE A 349 -12.91 -8.14 -5.05
C ILE A 349 -11.62 -7.72 -5.76
N LEU A 350 -11.61 -7.84 -7.08
CA LEU A 350 -10.56 -7.37 -7.97
C LEU A 350 -10.87 -5.90 -8.32
N GLY A 351 -10.18 -4.98 -7.64
CA GLY A 351 -10.40 -3.54 -7.66
C GLY A 351 -9.48 -2.74 -8.59
N ASP A 352 -8.43 -3.34 -9.16
CA ASP A 352 -7.71 -2.71 -10.27
C ASP A 352 -8.57 -2.77 -11.54
N ILE A 353 -9.32 -1.70 -11.80
CA ILE A 353 -10.20 -1.59 -12.97
C ILE A 353 -9.49 -1.05 -14.20
N GLY A 354 -8.16 -0.94 -14.16
CA GLY A 354 -7.37 -0.28 -15.18
C GLY A 354 -7.68 1.22 -15.26
N ILE A 355 -7.50 1.93 -14.14
CA ILE A 355 -7.69 3.39 -14.08
C ILE A 355 -6.68 4.09 -14.99
N SER A 356 -5.43 3.63 -15.00
CA SER A 356 -4.34 4.26 -15.73
C SER A 356 -4.53 4.21 -17.26
N ARG A 357 -4.34 5.37 -17.91
CA ARG A 357 -4.20 5.51 -19.36
C ARG A 357 -2.96 4.81 -19.91
N ALA A 358 -1.96 4.51 -19.08
CA ALA A 358 -0.78 3.76 -19.47
C ALA A 358 -1.11 2.32 -19.93
N TYR A 359 -2.30 1.81 -19.61
CA TYR A 359 -2.82 0.52 -20.09
C TYR A 359 -3.54 0.60 -21.45
N GLY A 360 -3.52 1.76 -22.11
CA GLY A 360 -4.25 2.00 -23.34
C GLY A 360 -5.74 2.22 -23.13
N GLY A 361 -6.45 2.70 -24.17
CA GLY A 361 -7.90 2.84 -24.17
C GLY A 361 -8.49 3.86 -23.20
N GLY A 362 -7.75 4.93 -22.86
CA GLY A 362 -8.25 6.06 -22.05
C GLY A 362 -8.38 5.82 -20.53
N GLY A 363 -8.24 4.58 -20.07
CA GLY A 363 -8.48 4.23 -18.66
C GLY A 363 -9.98 4.27 -18.30
N ARG A 364 -10.33 3.95 -17.06
CA ARG A 364 -11.67 4.21 -16.52
C ARG A 364 -11.60 4.73 -15.10
N ILE A 365 -12.21 5.88 -14.87
CA ILE A 365 -12.38 6.45 -13.54
C ILE A 365 -13.36 5.61 -12.72
N GLY A 366 -13.00 5.33 -11.47
CA GLY A 366 -13.87 4.56 -10.59
C GLY A 366 -13.16 3.91 -9.42
N ALA A 367 -13.96 3.43 -8.48
CA ALA A 367 -13.52 2.85 -7.23
C ALA A 367 -14.44 1.72 -6.79
N VAL A 368 -13.97 0.91 -5.86
CA VAL A 368 -14.80 -0.02 -5.09
C VAL A 368 -15.28 0.72 -3.84
N GLU A 369 -16.59 0.80 -3.65
CA GLU A 369 -17.18 1.32 -2.42
C GLU A 369 -17.84 0.21 -1.62
N ILE A 370 -17.54 0.20 -0.32
CA ILE A 370 -17.99 -0.81 0.62
C ILE A 370 -18.71 -0.12 1.76
N GLU A 371 -19.88 -0.65 2.07
CA GLU A 371 -20.65 -0.24 3.23
C GLU A 371 -20.52 -1.28 4.33
N LEU A 372 -20.13 -0.84 5.52
CA LEU A 372 -20.00 -1.67 6.72
C LEU A 372 -21.25 -1.57 7.60
N SER A 373 -21.55 -2.65 8.33
CA SER A 373 -22.58 -2.66 9.36
C SER A 373 -22.18 -1.74 10.52
N ASN A 374 -23.17 -1.27 11.28
CA ASN A 374 -22.88 -0.68 12.58
C ASN A 374 -22.21 -1.76 13.44
N PRO A 375 -21.06 -1.53 14.08
CA PRO A 375 -20.68 -2.35 15.20
C PRO A 375 -21.76 -2.10 16.25
N GLN A 376 -22.71 -3.03 16.43
CA GLN A 376 -23.57 -2.95 17.60
C GLN A 376 -22.62 -2.98 18.79
N ALA A 377 -22.63 -1.94 19.62
CA ALA A 377 -22.15 -2.05 20.98
C ALA A 377 -23.05 -3.12 21.61
N SER A 378 -22.58 -4.37 21.65
CA SER A 378 -23.24 -5.39 22.42
C SER A 378 -23.05 -5.00 23.88
N GLU A 379 -24.05 -4.34 24.46
CA GLU A 379 -24.13 -4.05 25.89
C GLU A 379 -23.93 -5.33 26.73
N ASP A 380 -24.20 -6.50 26.16
CA ASP A 380 -24.02 -7.81 26.78
C ASP A 380 -22.56 -8.22 27.09
N ILE A 381 -21.55 -7.64 26.43
CA ILE A 381 -20.14 -8.03 26.65
C ILE A 381 -19.55 -7.38 27.90
N PHE A 382 -20.10 -6.26 28.37
CA PHE A 382 -19.61 -5.58 29.57
C PHE A 382 -19.95 -6.32 30.87
N SER A 383 -20.86 -7.31 30.84
CA SER A 383 -21.21 -8.12 32.01
C SER A 383 -20.17 -9.20 32.37
N SER A 384 -19.18 -9.47 31.51
CA SER A 384 -18.15 -10.50 31.74
C SER A 384 -16.73 -9.93 31.95
N ILE A 385 -16.54 -8.61 31.82
CA ILE A 385 -15.22 -7.95 31.87
C ILE A 385 -14.77 -7.56 33.29
N ASP A 386 -15.62 -7.73 34.31
CA ASP A 386 -15.29 -7.41 35.71
C ASP A 386 -14.13 -8.23 36.32
N SER A 387 -13.59 -9.23 35.60
CA SER A 387 -12.46 -10.05 36.06
C SER A 387 -11.07 -9.57 35.61
N CYS A 388 -10.96 -8.55 34.75
CA CYS A 388 -9.68 -8.18 34.11
C CYS A 388 -9.16 -6.75 34.37
N GLY A 389 -9.89 -5.91 35.09
CA GLY A 389 -9.47 -4.54 35.44
C GLY A 389 -9.56 -3.55 34.27
N GLY A 390 -9.94 -2.30 34.58
CA GLY A 390 -10.24 -1.26 33.58
C GLY A 390 -9.03 -0.66 32.84
N PRO A 391 -9.28 0.32 31.94
CA PRO A 391 -8.27 0.84 31.02
C PRO A 391 -7.15 1.59 31.74
N GLY A 392 -5.89 1.22 31.47
CA GLY A 392 -4.69 1.94 31.96
C GLY A 392 -3.61 1.07 32.60
N THR A 393 -3.87 -0.22 32.82
CA THR A 393 -2.84 -1.15 33.33
C THR A 393 -2.23 -1.96 32.19
N VAL A 394 -0.97 -1.70 31.86
CA VAL A 394 -0.18 -2.57 30.96
C VAL A 394 0.02 -3.91 31.66
N LYS A 395 -0.57 -5.00 31.16
CA LYS A 395 -0.31 -6.35 31.68
C LYS A 395 -0.22 -7.42 30.60
N ASP A 396 0.61 -8.40 30.97
CA ASP A 396 1.18 -9.53 30.24
C ASP A 396 0.23 -10.23 29.23
N PRO A 397 0.63 -10.36 27.95
CA PRO A 397 -0.14 -11.07 26.91
C PRO A 397 -0.49 -12.53 27.25
N GLN A 398 0.20 -13.17 28.20
CA GLN A 398 -0.06 -14.56 28.57
C GLN A 398 -1.26 -14.75 29.51
N VAL A 399 -1.71 -13.69 30.21
CA VAL A 399 -2.73 -13.81 31.28
C VAL A 399 -4.15 -13.55 30.77
N CYS A 400 -4.33 -12.92 29.61
CA CYS A 400 -5.64 -12.60 29.05
C CYS A 400 -5.72 -12.93 27.55
N PRO A 401 -5.71 -14.22 27.16
CA PRO A 401 -5.75 -14.64 25.75
C PRO A 401 -7.03 -14.20 25.01
N GLY A 402 -8.09 -13.80 25.73
CA GLY A 402 -9.36 -13.34 25.19
C GLY A 402 -9.55 -11.82 25.07
N TYR A 403 -8.67 -10.97 25.60
CA TYR A 403 -8.94 -9.51 25.68
C TYR A 403 -8.91 -8.79 24.32
N PHE A 404 -8.28 -9.40 23.31
CA PHE A 404 -8.23 -8.87 21.93
C PHE A 404 -9.29 -9.49 21.01
N GLN A 405 -10.06 -10.47 21.49
CA GLN A 405 -11.28 -10.94 20.84
C GLN A 405 -12.48 -10.28 21.52
N MET A 406 -13.57 -10.07 20.80
CA MET A 406 -14.88 -9.64 21.34
C MET A 406 -15.21 -8.13 21.38
N TRP A 407 -14.60 -7.29 20.54
CA TRP A 407 -15.36 -6.16 20.01
C TRP A 407 -16.11 -6.63 18.76
N PRO A 408 -17.44 -6.45 18.65
CA PRO A 408 -18.17 -6.78 17.43
C PRO A 408 -17.55 -6.06 16.23
N LYS A 409 -16.85 -6.81 15.36
CA LYS A 409 -16.28 -6.23 14.14
C LYS A 409 -17.41 -5.77 13.22
N ALA A 410 -17.29 -4.56 12.68
CA ALA A 410 -18.14 -4.11 11.59
C ALA A 410 -18.03 -5.11 10.42
N ARG A 411 -19.17 -5.54 9.87
CA ARG A 411 -19.23 -6.53 8.78
C ARG A 411 -19.53 -5.87 7.45
N VAL A 412 -18.96 -6.37 6.36
CA VAL A 412 -19.33 -5.93 5.01
C VAL A 412 -20.82 -6.21 4.75
N ARG A 413 -21.59 -5.12 4.53
CA ARG A 413 -23.02 -5.17 4.22
C ARG A 413 -23.27 -5.11 2.72
N ARG A 414 -22.53 -4.25 2.01
CA ARG A 414 -22.70 -4.01 0.57
C ARG A 414 -21.37 -3.67 -0.06
N VAL A 415 -21.18 -4.13 -1.29
CA VAL A 415 -20.06 -3.76 -2.16
C VAL A 415 -20.63 -3.30 -3.50
N ARG A 416 -20.14 -2.17 -4.01
CA ARG A 416 -20.47 -1.67 -5.35
C ARG A 416 -19.23 -1.13 -6.03
N GLY A 417 -19.17 -1.29 -7.35
CA GLY A 417 -18.28 -0.47 -8.17
C GLY A 417 -18.97 0.85 -8.46
N VAL A 418 -18.26 1.95 -8.30
CA VAL A 418 -18.71 3.29 -8.69
C VAL A 418 -17.82 3.75 -9.81
N TYR A 419 -18.41 4.06 -10.97
CA TYR A 419 -17.67 4.42 -12.17
C TYR A 419 -18.19 5.72 -12.72
N GLY A 420 -17.28 6.57 -13.19
CA GLY A 420 -17.66 7.68 -14.05
C GLY A 420 -17.76 7.21 -15.51
N HIS A 421 -18.58 7.91 -16.29
CA HIS A 421 -18.58 7.81 -17.74
C HIS A 421 -17.83 9.03 -18.31
N TYR A 422 -16.89 8.79 -19.22
CA TYR A 422 -16.52 9.80 -20.20
C TYR A 422 -17.56 9.69 -21.32
N ALA A 423 -18.65 10.47 -21.25
CA ALA A 423 -19.43 10.70 -22.47
C ALA A 423 -18.69 11.75 -23.29
N GLU A 424 -18.37 11.46 -24.55
CA GLU A 424 -18.04 12.51 -25.51
C GLU A 424 -19.25 13.46 -25.56
N GLY A 425 -19.14 14.63 -24.92
CA GLY A 425 -20.09 15.72 -25.06
C GLY A 425 -21.24 15.82 -24.04
N SER A 426 -21.30 15.07 -22.95
CA SER A 426 -22.30 15.33 -21.89
C SER A 426 -21.81 15.01 -20.47
N THR A 427 -22.12 15.90 -19.53
CA THR A 427 -21.73 15.88 -18.11
C THR A 427 -22.60 14.97 -17.23
N ASP A 428 -23.19 13.91 -17.79
CA ASP A 428 -24.05 13.02 -17.03
C ASP A 428 -23.29 11.79 -16.54
N ILE A 429 -22.99 11.79 -15.24
CA ILE A 429 -22.38 10.69 -14.51
C ILE A 429 -23.49 9.67 -14.18
N ILE A 430 -23.60 8.61 -14.98
CA ILE A 430 -24.44 7.45 -14.63
C ILE A 430 -23.64 6.54 -13.69
N VAL A 431 -24.02 6.49 -12.41
CA VAL A 431 -23.51 5.51 -11.46
C VAL A 431 -24.14 4.15 -11.76
N GLU A 432 -23.50 3.32 -12.57
CA GLU A 432 -23.89 1.91 -12.72
C GLU A 432 -23.22 1.04 -11.65
N GLY A 433 -24.01 0.27 -10.88
CA GLY A 433 -23.46 -0.76 -10.00
C GLY A 433 -24.49 -1.58 -9.22
N GLU A 434 -24.87 -2.73 -9.78
CA GLU A 434 -25.65 -3.81 -9.16
C GLU A 434 -24.98 -4.42 -7.90
N SER A 435 -25.82 -4.99 -7.03
CA SER A 435 -25.44 -5.72 -5.81
C SER A 435 -24.47 -6.88 -6.11
N LEU A 436 -23.20 -6.74 -5.71
CA LEU A 436 -22.19 -7.81 -5.80
C LEU A 436 -22.33 -8.90 -4.72
N VAL A 437 -23.32 -8.79 -3.83
CA VAL A 437 -23.63 -9.79 -2.80
C VAL A 437 -25.01 -10.39 -3.09
N LYS A 438 -25.04 -11.58 -3.71
CA LYS A 438 -26.20 -12.48 -3.58
C LYS A 438 -25.90 -13.43 -2.43
N ASN A 439 -26.57 -13.21 -1.30
CA ASN A 439 -26.71 -14.10 -0.14
C ASN A 439 -25.52 -15.04 0.13
N ALA A 440 -24.55 -14.58 0.92
CA ALA A 440 -23.74 -15.50 1.71
C ALA A 440 -24.62 -16.08 2.82
N GLY A 441 -25.40 -17.12 2.48
CA GLY A 441 -26.09 -17.94 3.47
C GLY A 441 -25.06 -18.52 4.42
N PHE A 442 -25.11 -18.10 5.69
CA PHE A 442 -24.53 -18.87 6.77
C PHE A 442 -25.28 -20.20 6.79
N ALA A 443 -24.65 -21.28 6.35
CA ALA A 443 -25.07 -22.60 6.78
C ALA A 443 -24.68 -22.70 8.27
N PRO A 444 -25.62 -22.86 9.21
CA PRO A 444 -25.27 -23.21 10.56
C PRO A 444 -24.77 -24.66 10.51
N HIS A 445 -23.50 -24.87 10.84
CA HIS A 445 -23.02 -26.22 11.13
C HIS A 445 -23.72 -26.70 12.40
N LEU A 446 -24.53 -27.76 12.25
CA LEU A 446 -24.89 -28.69 13.31
C LEU A 446 -23.69 -29.59 13.63
#